data_AF-A0AAD7MYI1-F1
#
_entry.id   AF-A0AAD7MYI1-F1
#
_cell.length_a   1.000
_cell.length_b   1.000
_cell.length_c   1.000
_cell.angle_alpha   90.00
_cell.angle_beta   90.00
_cell.angle_gamma   90.00
#
_symmetry.space_group_name_H-M   'P 1'
#
loop_
_entity.id
_entity.type
_entity.pdbx_description
1 polymer ?
#
loop_
_entity_poly.entity_id
_entity_poly.type
_entity_poly.pdbx_seq_one_letter_code
_entity_poly.pdbx_strand_id
1 'polypeptide(L)'
;ETIRLFMPSDIADKTKRERACAVGLPEMEAELRIGEAREALGALRAGLRTRTMTNRYRLRNCTGQRALTRGQGVLRQVNMKIHKAKLRYRYARNALLRLKGHGGWERELQVLNDGDVHALNERALTRAGDP
;
A
#
# COMPACT_ATOMS: atom_id res chain seq x y z
N GLU A 1 -0.65 -27.95 10.42
CA GLU A 1 0.81 -27.78 10.44
C GLU A 1 1.11 -26.31 10.14
N THR A 2 1.89 -25.61 10.97
CA THR A 2 2.14 -24.15 10.83
C THR A 2 3.64 -23.89 10.85
N ILE A 3 4.35 -24.48 9.89
CA ILE A 3 5.80 -24.24 9.74
C ILE A 3 5.97 -22.85 9.12
N ARG A 4 6.78 -22.00 9.77
CA ARG A 4 7.08 -20.66 9.27
C ARG A 4 7.98 -20.78 8.04
N LEU A 5 7.48 -20.27 6.92
CA LEU A 5 8.27 -20.11 5.70
C LEU A 5 9.09 -18.83 5.78
N PHE A 6 10.38 -18.92 5.45
CA PHE A 6 11.29 -17.78 5.38
C PHE A 6 11.57 -17.42 3.93
N MET A 7 11.60 -16.13 3.64
CA MET A 7 12.05 -15.59 2.35
C MET A 7 13.52 -15.17 2.44
N PRO A 8 14.25 -15.08 1.31
CA PRO A 8 15.60 -14.50 1.28
C PRO A 8 15.68 -13.12 1.98
N SER A 9 14.65 -12.28 1.84
CA SER A 9 14.53 -10.98 2.51
C SER A 9 14.34 -11.03 4.03
N ASP A 10 14.03 -12.19 4.61
CA ASP A 10 13.99 -12.38 6.07
C ASP A 10 15.38 -12.62 6.67
N ILE A 11 16.36 -12.99 5.84
CA ILE A 11 17.75 -13.20 6.25
C ILE A 11 18.51 -11.89 6.07
N ALA A 12 18.81 -11.20 7.17
CA ALA A 12 19.45 -9.88 7.11
C ALA A 12 20.90 -9.91 6.61
N ASP A 13 21.65 -10.96 6.97
CA ASP A 13 23.06 -11.13 6.63
C ASP A 13 23.21 -11.68 5.21
N LYS A 14 23.90 -10.90 4.35
CA LYS A 14 24.13 -11.24 2.94
C LYS A 14 24.89 -12.57 2.78
N THR A 15 25.93 -12.80 3.58
CA THR A 15 26.74 -14.02 3.48
C THR A 15 25.94 -15.26 3.91
N LYS A 16 25.11 -15.13 4.94
CA LYS A 16 24.19 -16.22 5.34
C LYS A 16 23.13 -16.47 4.28
N ARG A 17 22.61 -15.41 3.66
CA ARG A 17 21.62 -15.50 2.58
C ARG A 17 22.19 -16.23 1.36
N GLU A 18 23.39 -15.87 0.92
CA GLU A 18 24.08 -16.52 -0.21
C GLU A 18 24.39 -18.01 0.05
N ARG A 19 24.65 -18.39 1.31
CA ARG A 19 24.87 -19.81 1.69
C ARG A 19 23.57 -20.61 1.81
N ALA A 20 22.49 -19.98 2.26
CA ALA A 20 21.22 -20.66 2.54
C ALA A 20 20.26 -20.70 1.34
N CYS A 21 20.34 -19.70 0.46
CA CYS A 21 19.47 -19.59 -0.72
C CYS A 21 20.13 -20.20 -1.95
N ALA A 22 19.31 -20.76 -2.85
CA ALA A 22 19.77 -21.13 -4.19
C ALA A 22 20.31 -19.91 -4.94
N VAL A 23 21.27 -20.15 -5.83
CA VAL A 23 21.89 -19.09 -6.67
C VAL A 23 20.81 -18.34 -7.46
N GLY A 24 20.82 -17.01 -7.40
CA GLY A 24 19.86 -16.16 -8.11
C GLY A 24 18.52 -15.95 -7.40
N LEU A 25 18.23 -16.69 -6.33
CA LEU A 25 16.94 -16.59 -5.63
C LEU A 25 16.72 -15.21 -4.96
N PRO A 26 17.71 -14.58 -4.30
CA PRO A 26 17.56 -13.23 -3.77
C PRO A 26 17.24 -12.19 -4.86
N GLU A 27 17.83 -12.33 -6.05
CA GLU A 27 17.61 -11.46 -7.20
C GLU A 27 16.19 -11.62 -7.75
N MET A 28 15.73 -12.87 -7.90
CA MET A 28 14.35 -13.18 -8.30
C MET A 28 13.33 -12.62 -7.29
N GLU A 29 13.58 -12.78 -5.99
CA GLU A 29 12.71 -12.15 -4.98
C GLU A 29 12.72 -10.63 -5.14
N ALA A 30 13.87 -10.00 -5.37
CA ALA A 30 13.93 -8.56 -5.52
C ALA A 30 13.11 -8.05 -6.72
N GLU A 31 13.10 -8.76 -7.84
CA GLU A 31 12.24 -8.45 -8.99
C GLU A 31 10.76 -8.61 -8.66
N LEU A 32 10.40 -9.71 -7.97
CA LEU A 32 9.05 -9.93 -7.47
C LEU A 32 8.59 -8.79 -6.55
N ARG A 33 9.45 -8.32 -5.64
CA ARG A 33 9.14 -7.21 -4.72
C ARG A 33 8.95 -5.88 -5.45
N ILE A 34 9.69 -5.63 -6.52
CA ILE A 34 9.46 -4.44 -7.38
C ILE A 34 8.07 -4.51 -8.02
N GLY A 35 7.71 -5.67 -8.59
CA GLY A 35 6.39 -5.90 -9.17
C GLY A 35 5.28 -5.71 -8.13
N GLU A 36 5.42 -6.34 -6.97
CA GLU A 36 4.47 -6.24 -5.87
C GLU A 36 4.30 -4.79 -5.36
N ALA A 37 5.40 -4.05 -5.22
CA ALA A 37 5.35 -2.65 -4.81
C ALA A 37 4.62 -1.78 -5.85
N ARG A 38 4.89 -1.98 -7.14
CA ARG A 38 4.22 -1.25 -8.24
C ARG A 38 2.72 -1.56 -8.30
N GLU A 39 2.35 -2.84 -8.20
CA GLU A 39 0.96 -3.28 -8.15
C GLU A 39 0.23 -2.69 -6.93
N ALA A 40 0.86 -2.74 -5.76
CA ALA A 40 0.31 -2.18 -4.52
C ALA A 40 0.10 -0.66 -4.61
N LEU A 41 1.01 0.09 -5.23
CA LEU A 41 0.82 1.51 -5.50
C LEU A 41 -0.34 1.78 -6.46
N GLY A 42 -0.48 0.95 -7.50
CA GLY A 42 -1.62 1.00 -8.42
C GLY A 42 -2.94 0.82 -7.68
N ALA A 43 -3.03 -0.23 -6.86
CA ALA A 43 -4.21 -0.51 -6.03
C ALA A 43 -4.49 0.61 -5.02
N LEU A 44 -3.44 1.19 -4.40
CA LEU A 44 -3.56 2.31 -3.47
C LEU A 44 -4.18 3.53 -4.16
N ARG A 45 -3.64 3.93 -5.32
CA ARG A 45 -4.14 5.06 -6.12
C ARG A 45 -5.57 4.83 -6.58
N ALA A 46 -5.89 3.64 -7.06
CA ALA A 46 -7.25 3.26 -7.44
C ALA A 46 -8.22 3.38 -6.25
N GLY A 47 -7.84 2.84 -5.08
CA GLY A 47 -8.63 2.94 -3.86
C GLY A 47 -8.89 4.38 -3.43
N LEU A 48 -7.88 5.26 -3.49
CA LEU A 48 -8.02 6.68 -3.16
C LEU A 48 -8.97 7.41 -4.12
N ARG A 49 -8.93 7.09 -5.43
CA ARG A 49 -9.90 7.61 -6.40
C ARG A 49 -11.31 7.12 -6.09
N THR A 50 -11.48 5.84 -5.83
CA THR A 50 -12.79 5.27 -5.42
C THR A 50 -13.31 5.96 -4.17
N ARG A 51 -12.48 6.16 -3.13
CA ARG A 51 -12.86 6.88 -1.89
C ARG A 51 -13.40 8.27 -2.19
N THR A 52 -12.70 9.00 -3.06
CA THR A 52 -13.10 10.35 -3.49
C THR A 52 -14.47 10.34 -4.17
N MET A 53 -14.68 9.43 -5.11
CA MET A 53 -15.95 9.32 -5.85
C MET A 53 -17.10 8.84 -4.96
N THR A 54 -16.87 7.86 -4.09
CA THR A 54 -17.85 7.39 -3.12
C THR A 54 -18.27 8.51 -2.16
N ASN A 55 -17.33 9.30 -1.66
CA ASN A 55 -17.66 10.46 -0.81
C ASN A 55 -18.50 11.49 -1.53
N ARG A 56 -18.14 11.86 -2.78
CA ARG A 56 -18.94 12.79 -3.60
C ARG A 56 -20.34 12.26 -3.87
N TYR A 57 -20.45 10.99 -4.23
CA TYR A 57 -21.76 10.35 -4.45
C TYR A 57 -22.60 10.36 -3.17
N ARG A 58 -22.01 10.03 -2.02
CA ARG A 58 -22.71 10.04 -0.73
C ARG A 58 -23.25 11.43 -0.40
N LEU A 59 -22.41 12.47 -0.53
CA LEU A 59 -22.79 13.86 -0.22
C LEU A 59 -23.97 14.34 -1.08
N ARG A 60 -24.04 13.92 -2.35
CA ARG A 60 -25.08 14.38 -3.28
C ARG A 60 -26.38 13.58 -3.20
N ASN A 61 -26.33 12.28 -2.92
CA ASN A 61 -27.46 11.37 -3.15
C ASN A 61 -28.00 10.66 -1.90
N CYS A 62 -27.28 10.69 -0.76
CA CYS A 62 -27.73 9.99 0.43
C CYS A 62 -28.57 10.89 1.35
N THR A 63 -29.89 10.90 1.14
CA THR A 63 -30.86 11.51 2.06
C THR A 63 -31.53 10.41 2.90
N GLY A 64 -31.47 10.52 4.23
CA GLY A 64 -32.09 9.57 5.16
C GLY A 64 -31.15 8.49 5.74
N GLN A 65 -31.53 7.96 6.90
CA GLN A 65 -30.65 7.15 7.77
C GLN A 65 -30.15 5.85 7.13
N ARG A 66 -31.01 5.11 6.41
CA ARG A 66 -30.62 3.85 5.75
C ARG A 66 -29.57 4.04 4.66
N ALA A 67 -29.69 5.11 3.87
CA ALA A 67 -28.74 5.45 2.82
C ALA A 67 -27.37 5.84 3.40
N LEU A 68 -27.37 6.58 4.52
CA LEU A 68 -26.16 6.93 5.25
C LEU A 68 -25.41 5.68 5.75
N THR A 69 -26.10 4.74 6.41
CA THR A 69 -25.46 3.51 6.92
C THR A 69 -24.86 2.66 5.80
N ARG A 70 -25.58 2.49 4.68
CA ARG A 70 -25.06 1.78 3.50
C ARG A 70 -23.84 2.47 2.91
N GLY A 71 -23.89 3.80 2.76
CA GLY A 71 -22.77 4.60 2.26
C GLY A 71 -21.52 4.50 3.15
N GLN A 72 -21.69 4.45 4.48
CA GLN A 72 -20.60 4.21 5.42
C GLN A 72 -20.00 2.81 5.28
N GLY A 73 -20.83 1.78 5.06
CA GLY A 73 -20.37 0.42 4.82
C GLY A 73 -19.46 0.32 3.59
N VAL A 74 -19.85 0.94 2.47
CA VAL A 74 -19.04 0.98 1.24
C VAL A 74 -17.73 1.73 1.49
N LEU A 75 -17.77 2.89 2.15
CA LEU A 75 -16.57 3.66 2.47
C LEU A 75 -15.59 2.87 3.34
N ARG A 76 -16.10 2.10 4.31
CA ARG A 76 -15.30 1.22 5.16
C ARG A 76 -14.56 0.17 4.33
N GLN A 77 -15.24 -0.49 3.40
CA GLN A 77 -14.62 -1.49 2.52
C GLN A 77 -13.54 -0.87 1.64
N VAL A 78 -13.76 0.33 1.11
CA VAL A 78 -12.76 1.07 0.32
C VAL A 78 -11.53 1.40 1.18
N ASN A 79 -11.74 1.88 2.40
CA ASN A 79 -10.66 2.19 3.34
C ASN A 79 -9.84 0.93 3.72
N MET A 80 -10.49 -0.22 3.91
CA MET A 80 -9.79 -1.49 4.14
C MET A 80 -8.90 -1.88 2.95
N LYS A 81 -9.38 -1.71 1.72
CA LYS A 81 -8.58 -1.97 0.51
C LYS A 81 -7.37 -1.06 0.41
N ILE A 82 -7.55 0.25 0.67
CA ILE A 82 -6.46 1.24 0.73
C ILE A 82 -5.43 0.82 1.77
N HIS A 83 -5.88 0.46 2.97
CA HIS A 83 -5.00 0.05 4.06
C HIS A 83 -4.19 -1.21 3.71
N LYS A 84 -4.85 -2.23 3.14
CA LYS A 84 -4.17 -3.46 2.68
C LYS A 84 -3.11 -3.15 1.61
N ALA A 85 -3.43 -2.30 0.64
CA ALA A 85 -2.48 -1.89 -0.41
C ALA A 85 -1.28 -1.12 0.18
N LYS A 86 -1.53 -0.20 1.13
CA LYS A 86 -0.48 0.52 1.86
C LYS A 86 0.48 -0.43 2.58
N LEU A 87 -0.06 -1.40 3.33
CA LEU A 87 0.76 -2.38 4.06
C LEU A 87 1.57 -3.24 3.09
N ARG A 88 0.96 -3.72 2.01
CA ARG A 88 1.62 -4.53 0.99
C ARG A 88 2.79 -3.77 0.33
N TYR A 89 2.57 -2.50 0.01
CA TYR A 89 3.62 -1.64 -0.51
C TYR A 89 4.80 -1.50 0.46
N ARG A 90 4.52 -1.15 1.72
CA ARG A 90 5.57 -0.98 2.74
C ARG A 90 6.33 -2.27 2.98
N TYR A 91 5.64 -3.41 3.03
CA TYR A 91 6.25 -4.72 3.16
C TYR A 91 7.20 -5.01 1.99
N ALA A 92 6.71 -4.86 0.76
CA ALA A 92 7.51 -5.10 -0.44
C ALA A 92 8.74 -4.19 -0.52
N ARG A 93 8.59 -2.89 -0.19
CA ARG A 93 9.69 -1.92 -0.14
C ARG A 93 10.73 -2.31 0.92
N ASN A 94 10.31 -2.71 2.11
CA ASN A 94 11.22 -3.10 3.19
C ASN A 94 11.98 -4.39 2.84
N ALA A 95 11.31 -5.36 2.21
CA ALA A 95 11.96 -6.56 1.71
C ALA A 95 13.01 -6.21 0.64
N LEU A 96 12.66 -5.33 -0.30
CA LEU A 96 13.57 -4.86 -1.34
C LEU A 96 14.81 -4.15 -0.74
N LEU A 97 14.60 -3.34 0.30
CA LEU A 97 15.68 -2.66 1.02
C LEU A 97 16.65 -3.65 1.69
N ARG A 98 16.14 -4.74 2.27
CA ARG A 98 17.01 -5.79 2.85
C ARG A 98 17.77 -6.59 1.80
N LEU A 99 17.19 -6.75 0.61
CA LEU A 99 17.79 -7.50 -0.50
C LEU A 99 18.86 -6.69 -1.24
N LYS A 100 18.50 -5.49 -1.69
CA LYS A 100 19.34 -4.64 -2.56
C LYS A 100 20.10 -3.55 -1.81
N GLY A 101 19.72 -3.24 -0.57
CA GLY A 101 20.21 -2.06 0.12
C GLY A 101 19.68 -0.77 -0.49
N HIS A 102 20.24 0.34 -0.03
CA HIS A 102 19.91 1.66 -0.55
C HIS A 102 20.42 1.85 -1.98
N GLY A 103 19.65 2.52 -2.85
CA GLY A 103 20.08 2.73 -4.23
C GLY A 103 19.09 3.45 -5.12
N GLY A 104 19.39 3.49 -6.42
CA GLY A 104 18.65 4.26 -7.42
C GLY A 104 17.17 3.86 -7.58
N TRP A 105 16.80 2.63 -7.17
CA TRP A 105 15.42 2.12 -7.20
C TRP A 105 14.49 2.90 -6.26
N GLU A 106 15.02 3.50 -5.19
CA GLU A 106 14.23 4.29 -4.24
C GLU A 106 13.65 5.57 -4.84
N ARG A 107 14.21 6.05 -5.96
CA ARG A 107 13.67 7.19 -6.71
C ARG A 107 12.27 6.90 -7.25
N GLU A 108 12.04 5.66 -7.69
CA GLU A 108 10.75 5.19 -8.17
C GLU A 108 9.84 4.70 -7.02
N LEU A 109 10.41 3.98 -6.05
CA LEU A 109 9.68 3.37 -4.93
C LEU A 109 10.05 4.07 -3.61
N GLN A 110 9.51 5.27 -3.43
CA GLN A 110 9.77 6.12 -2.27
C GLN A 110 9.12 5.62 -0.98
N VAL A 111 9.58 6.10 0.18
CA VAL A 111 8.91 5.82 1.45
C VAL A 111 7.48 6.36 1.38
N LEU A 112 6.49 5.51 1.67
CA LEU A 112 5.09 5.93 1.75
C LEU A 112 4.77 6.19 3.22
N ASN A 113 4.59 7.46 3.59
CA ASN A 113 4.18 7.89 4.91
C ASN A 113 2.66 7.87 5.07
N ASP A 114 2.18 7.97 6.30
CA ASP A 114 0.75 8.01 6.57
C ASP A 114 0.09 9.26 5.96
N GLY A 115 0.80 10.40 5.99
CA GLY A 115 0.36 11.67 5.41
C GLY A 115 0.26 11.68 3.88
N ASP A 116 0.86 10.70 3.20
CA ASP A 116 0.80 10.58 1.74
C ASP A 116 -0.48 9.85 1.28
N VAL A 117 -1.19 9.19 2.20
CA VAL A 117 -2.40 8.38 1.91
C VAL A 117 -3.67 9.20 2.11
N HIS A 118 -3.86 10.18 1.25
CA HIS A 118 -5.04 11.07 1.27
C HIS A 118 -5.83 11.03 -0.05
N ALA A 119 -7.14 11.24 0.03
CA ALA A 119 -8.00 11.30 -1.14
C ALA A 119 -7.77 12.61 -1.91
N LEU A 120 -8.06 12.58 -3.22
CA LEU A 120 -8.04 13.81 -4.02
C LEU A 120 -9.07 14.79 -3.43
N ASN A 121 -8.64 16.02 -3.16
CA ASN A 121 -9.42 17.11 -2.57
C ASN A 121 -9.72 17.02 -1.08
N GLU A 122 -9.19 16.03 -0.34
CA GLU A 122 -9.39 15.96 1.12
C GLU A 122 -8.74 17.15 1.83
N ARG A 123 -7.56 17.59 1.34
CA ARG A 123 -6.88 18.84 1.77
C ARG A 123 -7.61 20.13 1.35
N ALA A 124 -8.35 20.10 0.25
CA ALA A 124 -9.11 21.26 -0.23
C ALA A 124 -10.45 21.41 0.51
N LEU A 125 -11.07 20.28 0.89
CA LEU A 125 -12.30 20.25 1.68
C LEU A 125 -12.09 20.63 3.15
N THR A 126 -10.92 20.34 3.73
CA THR A 126 -10.60 20.75 5.11
C THR A 126 -10.39 22.25 5.23
N ARG A 127 -9.79 22.91 4.22
CA ARG A 127 -9.61 24.39 4.22
C ARG A 127 -10.89 25.17 3.95
N ALA A 128 -11.92 24.56 3.38
CA ALA A 128 -13.20 25.22 3.09
C ALA A 128 -14.21 25.13 4.25
N GLY A 129 -13.83 24.50 5.37
CA GLY A 129 -14.66 24.29 6.55
C GLY A 129 -14.11 24.90 7.84
N ASP A 130 -13.04 25.68 7.77
CA ASP A 130 -12.58 26.51 8.88
C ASP A 130 -13.30 27.89 8.81
N PRO A 131 -13.88 28.37 9.92
CA PRO A 131 -14.66 29.62 9.98
C PRO A 131 -13.84 30.88 9.73
#